data_AF-A0A917U2X1-F1
#
_entry.id   AF-A0A917U2X1-F1
#
_cell.length_a   1.000
_cell.length_b   1.000
_cell.length_c   1.000
_cell.angle_alpha   90.00
_cell.angle_beta   90.00
_cell.angle_gamma   90.00
#
_symmetry.space_group_name_H-M   'P 1'
#
loop_
_entity.id
_entity.type
_entity.pdbx_description
1 polymer ?
#
loop_
_entity_poly.entity_id
_entity_poly.type
_entity_poly.pdbx_seq_one_letter_code
_entity_poly.pdbx_strand_id
1 'polypeptide(L)'
;MPVALLPPTTSGGADWSGQLPLTEAPRYVRGRGNSRWHRVRNAVLWTDGRTIYGYWCGPSGVDGGKWGPLWLTDDVPAGEPVCGTCVGRALGAGQDDAPAGLPPLVFSPRWQTPPAVCPGSRSRTLWTELPGNRCGQCLACGDIVPIRVVGTGYNAWGAGPVKHAPGADLVEPCPFHAYSRITAVDGRAVCGCGWPGITEEVAA
;
A
#
# COMPACT_ATOMS: atom_id res chain seq x y z
N MET A 1 0.90 -19.45 20.12
CA MET A 1 1.09 -20.64 19.26
C MET A 1 1.03 -20.20 17.79
N PRO A 2 1.95 -20.71 16.95
CA PRO A 2 2.01 -20.39 15.53
C PRO A 2 0.71 -20.79 14.83
N VAL A 3 0.42 -20.14 13.70
CA VAL A 3 -0.78 -20.43 12.89
C VAL A 3 -0.42 -21.28 11.69
N ALA A 4 -1.31 -22.22 11.37
CA ALA A 4 -1.28 -22.90 10.09
C ALA A 4 -1.42 -21.87 8.96
N LEU A 5 -0.53 -21.97 7.98
CA LEU A 5 -0.55 -21.10 6.81
C LEU A 5 -1.43 -21.69 5.73
N LEU A 6 -2.18 -20.83 5.07
CA LEU A 6 -2.85 -21.23 3.85
C LEU A 6 -1.81 -21.35 2.73
N PRO A 7 -2.03 -22.24 1.74
CA PRO A 7 -1.13 -22.36 0.61
C PRO A 7 -0.84 -20.97 0.01
N PRO A 8 0.43 -20.68 -0.35
CA PRO A 8 0.79 -19.37 -0.87
C PRO A 8 -0.10 -19.04 -2.07
N THR A 9 -0.64 -17.82 -2.11
CA THR A 9 -1.35 -17.38 -3.31
C THR A 9 -0.33 -17.29 -4.43
N THR A 10 -0.48 -18.17 -5.40
CA THR A 10 0.32 -18.32 -6.62
C THR A 10 0.27 -17.13 -7.57
N SER A 11 -0.11 -15.93 -7.10
CA SER A 11 -0.30 -14.75 -7.96
C SER A 11 0.88 -13.77 -7.96
N GLY A 12 2.06 -14.16 -7.46
CA GLY A 12 3.26 -13.33 -7.53
C GLY A 12 4.11 -13.70 -8.75
N GLY A 13 4.29 -12.77 -9.68
CA GLY A 13 5.05 -12.95 -10.93
C GLY A 13 6.58 -13.07 -10.78
N ALA A 14 7.07 -13.53 -9.63
CA ALA A 14 8.48 -13.86 -9.44
C ALA A 14 8.69 -15.35 -9.73
N ASP A 15 9.81 -15.71 -10.33
CA ASP A 15 10.21 -17.10 -10.46
C ASP A 15 10.60 -17.66 -9.07
N TRP A 16 9.93 -18.73 -8.63
CA TRP A 16 9.98 -19.23 -7.25
C TRP A 16 11.01 -20.36 -7.06
N SER A 17 11.92 -20.57 -8.01
CA SER A 17 12.90 -21.66 -7.95
C SER A 17 13.73 -21.63 -6.67
N GLY A 18 13.65 -22.69 -5.86
CA GLY A 18 14.44 -22.86 -4.64
C GLY A 18 13.85 -22.24 -3.37
N GLN A 19 12.68 -21.60 -3.44
CA GLN A 19 12.01 -21.08 -2.26
C GLN A 19 11.13 -22.15 -1.59
N LEU A 20 11.17 -22.23 -0.26
CA LEU A 20 10.41 -23.22 0.51
C LEU A 20 9.16 -22.57 1.12
N PRO A 21 7.93 -22.94 0.69
CA PRO A 21 6.73 -22.48 1.36
C PRO A 21 6.68 -23.04 2.79
N LEU A 22 6.41 -22.15 3.75
CA LEU A 22 6.25 -22.54 5.14
C LEU A 22 4.81 -22.96 5.41
N THR A 23 4.63 -23.99 6.23
CA THR A 23 3.33 -24.49 6.66
C THR A 23 2.84 -23.83 7.94
N GLU A 24 3.74 -23.21 8.69
CA GLU A 24 3.47 -22.50 9.93
C GLU A 24 4.28 -21.22 10.02
N ALA A 25 3.75 -20.22 10.72
CA ALA A 25 4.47 -18.99 11.05
C ALA A 25 3.87 -18.35 12.31
N PRO A 26 4.58 -17.38 12.92
CA PRO A 26 3.99 -16.52 13.94
C PRO A 26 2.71 -15.87 13.44
N ARG A 27 1.70 -15.75 14.31
CA ARG A 27 0.38 -15.23 13.94
C ARG A 27 0.43 -13.79 13.43
N TYR A 28 1.28 -12.97 14.03
CA TYR A 28 1.37 -11.54 13.78
C TYR A 28 2.79 -11.09 13.46
N VAL A 29 2.86 -10.11 12.56
CA VAL A 29 4.10 -9.50 12.09
C VAL A 29 3.96 -7.98 12.10
N ARG A 30 5.01 -7.29 12.54
CA ARG A 30 5.11 -5.83 12.49
C ARG A 30 6.52 -5.40 12.10
N GLY A 31 6.65 -4.61 11.03
CA GLY A 31 7.90 -3.94 10.69
C GLY A 31 8.07 -2.63 11.45
N ARG A 32 9.30 -2.12 11.53
CA ARG A 32 9.66 -0.89 12.27
C ARG A 32 8.84 0.36 11.87
N GLY A 33 8.44 0.46 10.60
CA GLY A 33 7.64 1.57 10.07
C GLY A 33 6.12 1.35 10.12
N ASN A 34 5.65 0.20 10.59
CA ASN A 34 4.24 -0.11 10.61
C ASN A 34 3.59 0.42 11.89
N SER A 35 2.44 1.07 11.75
CA SER A 35 1.64 1.56 12.87
C SER A 35 0.82 0.48 13.57
N ARG A 36 0.79 -0.76 13.03
CA ARG A 36 -0.06 -1.85 13.51
C ARG A 36 0.53 -3.23 13.19
N TRP A 37 0.04 -4.25 13.87
CA TRP A 37 0.32 -5.65 13.56
C TRP A 37 -0.51 -6.16 12.39
N HIS A 38 0.09 -7.02 11.58
CA HIS A 38 -0.56 -7.69 10.45
C HIS A 38 -0.62 -9.20 10.69
N ARG A 39 -1.70 -9.86 10.26
CA ARG A 39 -1.78 -11.32 10.31
C ARG A 39 -1.11 -11.97 9.12
N VAL A 40 -0.32 -13.00 9.40
CA VAL A 40 0.31 -13.83 8.38
C VAL A 40 -0.73 -14.72 7.72
N ARG A 41 -0.75 -14.66 6.39
CA ARG A 41 -1.55 -15.53 5.53
C ARG A 41 -0.72 -16.70 5.01
N ASN A 42 0.48 -16.39 4.54
CA ASN A 42 1.46 -17.34 4.03
C ASN A 42 2.86 -16.84 4.36
N ALA A 43 3.83 -17.74 4.28
CA ALA A 43 5.23 -17.39 4.40
C ALA A 43 6.08 -18.28 3.51
N VAL A 44 7.23 -17.75 3.10
CA VAL A 44 8.16 -18.43 2.20
C VAL A 44 9.58 -18.15 2.68
N LEU A 45 10.37 -19.22 2.84
CA LEU A 45 11.80 -19.14 3.11
C LEU A 45 12.57 -19.04 1.79
N TRP A 46 13.37 -17.99 1.66
CA TRP A 46 14.28 -17.78 0.54
C TRP A 46 15.57 -18.57 0.69
N THR A 47 16.24 -18.82 -0.43
CA THR A 47 17.51 -19.56 -0.50
C THR A 47 18.63 -18.93 0.32
N ASP A 48 18.54 -17.62 0.60
CA ASP A 48 19.50 -16.89 1.42
C ASP A 48 19.09 -16.77 2.90
N GLY A 49 18.11 -17.57 3.33
CA GLY A 49 17.67 -17.67 4.72
C GLY A 49 16.67 -16.59 5.17
N ARG A 50 16.33 -15.62 4.31
CA ARG A 50 15.30 -14.63 4.62
C ARG A 50 13.91 -15.23 4.51
N THR A 51 12.97 -14.77 5.34
CA THR A 51 11.56 -15.18 5.25
C THR A 51 10.69 -14.03 4.76
N ILE A 52 9.84 -14.29 3.77
CA ILE A 52 8.78 -13.37 3.36
C ILE A 52 7.48 -13.80 3.98
N TYR A 53 6.82 -12.88 4.66
CA TYR A 53 5.48 -13.05 5.20
C TYR A 53 4.48 -12.28 4.35
N GLY A 54 3.54 -12.98 3.72
CA GLY A 54 2.39 -12.37 3.05
C GLY A 54 1.27 -12.15 4.05
N TYR A 55 0.69 -10.95 4.07
CA TYR A 55 -0.37 -10.60 5.00
C TYR A 55 -1.76 -10.79 4.39
N TRP A 56 -2.75 -11.06 5.22
CA TRP A 56 -4.15 -11.14 4.79
C TRP A 56 -4.71 -9.87 4.12
N CYS A 57 -4.17 -8.70 4.46
CA CYS A 57 -4.55 -7.44 3.82
C CYS A 57 -3.89 -7.22 2.45
N GLY A 58 -3.00 -8.11 1.98
CA GLY A 58 -2.40 -8.09 0.65
C GLY A 58 -0.88 -7.84 0.61
N PRO A 59 -0.33 -6.84 1.33
CA PRO A 59 1.11 -6.58 1.37
C PRO A 59 1.92 -7.75 1.95
N SER A 60 3.24 -7.66 1.82
CA SER A 60 4.20 -8.57 2.44
C SER A 60 5.30 -7.82 3.19
N GLY A 61 5.98 -8.53 4.10
CA GLY A 61 7.20 -8.07 4.76
C GLY A 61 8.31 -9.11 4.62
N VAL A 62 9.55 -8.66 4.56
CA VAL A 62 10.74 -9.52 4.53
C VAL A 62 11.45 -9.39 5.86
N ASP A 63 11.69 -10.52 6.50
CA ASP A 63 12.48 -10.60 7.72
C ASP A 63 13.96 -10.78 7.38
N GLY A 64 14.76 -9.78 7.76
CA GLY A 64 16.19 -9.70 7.48
C GLY A 64 16.56 -8.88 6.23
N GLY A 65 17.88 -8.79 5.99
CA GLY A 65 18.45 -8.00 4.89
C GLY A 65 18.38 -6.49 5.12
N LYS A 66 18.22 -5.71 4.04
CA LYS A 66 18.32 -4.24 4.04
C LYS A 66 17.25 -3.51 4.89
N TRP A 67 16.18 -4.19 5.26
CA TRP A 67 15.05 -3.59 6.00
C TRP A 67 15.07 -3.92 7.50
N GLY A 68 16.05 -4.71 7.95
CA GLY A 68 16.17 -5.14 9.34
C GLY A 68 15.21 -6.28 9.72
N PRO A 69 15.25 -6.72 10.98
CA PRO A 69 14.37 -7.77 11.48
C PRO A 69 12.93 -7.28 11.60
N LEU A 70 11.98 -8.17 11.38
CA LEU A 70 10.57 -7.95 11.72
C LEU A 70 10.32 -8.33 13.18
N TRP A 71 9.34 -7.70 13.80
CA TRP A 71 8.78 -8.19 15.06
C TRP A 71 7.74 -9.26 14.73
N LEU A 72 7.90 -10.43 15.34
CA LEU A 72 7.06 -11.59 15.14
C LEU A 72 6.48 -12.00 16.49
N THR A 73 5.19 -12.31 16.54
CA THR A 73 4.53 -12.78 17.77
C THR A 73 3.31 -13.62 17.44
N ASP A 74 2.94 -14.50 18.36
CA ASP A 74 1.65 -15.19 18.31
C ASP A 74 0.52 -14.38 18.94
N ASP A 75 0.87 -13.53 19.91
CA ASP A 75 -0.07 -12.71 20.68
C ASP A 75 0.36 -11.25 20.61
N VAL A 76 -0.57 -10.39 20.20
CA VAL A 76 -0.31 -8.95 20.10
C VAL A 76 -0.22 -8.38 21.52
N PRO A 77 0.82 -7.58 21.85
CA PRO A 77 0.90 -6.93 23.16
C PRO A 77 -0.36 -6.14 23.50
N ALA A 78 -0.73 -6.15 24.78
CA ALA A 78 -1.96 -5.49 25.24
C ALA A 78 -1.98 -4.01 24.85
N GLY A 79 -3.10 -3.56 24.26
CA GLY A 79 -3.28 -2.19 23.81
C GLY A 79 -2.66 -1.85 22.44
N GLU A 80 -1.94 -2.77 21.81
CA GLU A 80 -1.40 -2.52 20.48
C GLU A 80 -2.42 -2.76 19.36
N PRO A 81 -2.42 -1.92 18.31
CA PRO A 81 -3.41 -2.02 17.24
C PRO A 81 -3.11 -3.15 16.25
N VAL A 82 -4.18 -3.80 15.78
CA VAL A 82 -4.13 -4.85 14.76
C VAL A 82 -4.87 -4.40 13.50
N CYS A 83 -4.37 -4.79 12.33
CA CYS A 83 -5.06 -4.56 11.07
C CYS A 83 -6.43 -5.29 11.04
N GLY A 84 -7.53 -4.53 11.06
CA GLY A 84 -8.89 -5.10 11.02
C GLY A 84 -9.16 -5.95 9.78
N THR A 85 -8.64 -5.54 8.61
CA THR A 85 -8.72 -6.33 7.36
C THR A 85 -8.02 -7.68 7.46
N CYS A 86 -6.86 -7.72 8.13
CA CYS A 86 -6.14 -8.96 8.37
C CYS A 86 -6.97 -9.90 9.25
N VAL A 87 -7.52 -9.40 10.35
CA VAL A 87 -8.32 -10.19 11.28
C VAL A 87 -9.59 -10.71 10.62
N GLY A 88 -10.37 -9.84 9.98
CA GLY A 88 -11.63 -10.24 9.34
C GLY A 88 -11.45 -11.29 8.25
N ARG A 89 -10.41 -11.16 7.40
CA ARG A 89 -10.13 -12.16 6.35
C ARG A 89 -9.59 -13.48 6.89
N ALA A 90 -8.75 -13.44 7.93
CA ALA A 90 -8.24 -14.65 8.57
C ALA A 90 -9.37 -15.46 9.21
N LEU A 91 -10.26 -14.79 9.94
CA LEU A 91 -11.45 -15.42 10.55
C LEU A 91 -12.41 -15.95 9.49
N GLY A 92 -12.73 -15.15 8.46
CA GLY A 92 -13.60 -15.58 7.37
C GLY A 92 -13.05 -16.75 6.56
N ALA A 93 -11.74 -16.95 6.56
CA ALA A 93 -11.08 -18.09 5.92
C ALA A 93 -10.90 -19.31 6.84
N GLY A 94 -11.35 -19.24 8.10
CA GLY A 94 -11.22 -20.34 9.07
C GLY A 94 -9.77 -20.61 9.51
N GLN A 95 -8.86 -19.65 9.37
CA GLN A 95 -7.50 -19.80 9.90
C GLN A 95 -7.48 -19.83 11.43
N ASP A 96 -8.47 -19.17 12.04
CA ASP A 96 -8.69 -19.16 13.48
C ASP A 96 -10.19 -19.22 13.77
N ASP A 97 -10.53 -19.77 14.93
CA ASP A 97 -11.85 -19.59 15.53
C ASP A 97 -12.10 -18.12 15.89
N ALA A 98 -13.37 -17.72 15.84
CA ALA A 98 -13.77 -16.39 16.29
C ALA A 98 -13.43 -16.24 17.79
N PRO A 99 -12.53 -15.31 18.17
CA PRO A 99 -12.13 -15.17 19.57
C PRO A 99 -13.27 -14.55 20.39
N ALA A 100 -13.32 -14.88 21.69
CA ALA A 100 -14.30 -14.31 22.63
C ALA A 100 -14.19 -12.78 22.77
N GLY A 101 -13.02 -12.21 22.44
CA GLY A 101 -12.79 -10.77 22.33
C GLY A 101 -11.84 -10.46 21.18
N LEU A 102 -12.09 -9.38 20.47
CA LEU A 102 -11.21 -8.90 19.41
C LEU A 102 -10.20 -7.90 19.99
N PRO A 103 -8.92 -7.95 19.58
CA PRO A 103 -7.97 -6.89 19.92
C PRO A 103 -8.45 -5.55 19.32
N PRO A 104 -7.89 -4.40 19.74
CA PRO A 104 -8.21 -3.12 19.12
C PRO A 104 -7.99 -3.16 17.60
N LEU A 105 -9.09 -3.30 16.85
CA LEU A 105 -9.06 -3.42 15.41
C LEU A 105 -9.01 -2.04 14.79
N VAL A 106 -7.94 -1.79 14.05
CA VAL A 106 -7.82 -0.59 13.24
C VAL A 106 -8.10 -0.96 11.79
N PHE A 107 -9.29 -0.61 11.34
CA PHE A 107 -9.59 -0.42 9.93
C PHE A 107 -9.01 0.94 9.53
N SER A 108 -7.75 0.97 9.08
CA SER A 108 -7.34 2.12 8.27
C SER A 108 -7.36 1.65 6.83
N PRO A 109 -8.20 2.22 5.96
CA PRO A 109 -7.67 2.64 4.68
C PRO A 109 -6.30 3.27 4.92
N ARG A 110 -5.27 2.71 4.28
CA ARG A 110 -3.94 3.32 4.26
C ARG A 110 -4.14 4.81 3.89
N TRP A 111 -3.47 5.71 4.61
CA TRP A 111 -3.44 7.16 4.28
C TRP A 111 -4.66 7.98 4.72
N GLN A 112 -5.33 7.69 5.85
CA GLN A 112 -6.36 8.62 6.37
C GLN A 112 -5.79 10.00 6.75
N THR A 113 -4.57 10.04 7.28
CA THR A 113 -3.84 11.28 7.47
C THR A 113 -3.28 11.75 6.12
N PRO A 114 -3.25 13.07 5.85
CA PRO A 114 -2.57 13.62 4.68
C PRO A 114 -1.17 13.02 4.52
N PRO A 115 -0.78 12.57 3.32
CA PRO A 115 0.52 11.96 3.10
C PRO A 115 1.61 13.03 3.13
N ALA A 116 2.84 12.66 3.51
CA ALA A 116 3.98 13.58 3.42
C ALA A 116 4.35 13.97 1.96
N VAL A 117 3.81 13.24 0.98
CA VAL A 117 4.04 13.45 -0.45
C VAL A 117 2.68 13.51 -1.12
N CYS A 118 2.43 14.57 -1.90
CA CYS A 118 1.16 14.76 -2.60
C CYS A 118 0.84 13.56 -3.51
N PRO A 119 -0.41 13.05 -3.56
CA PRO A 119 -0.81 11.98 -4.49
C PRO A 119 -0.62 12.33 -5.96
N GLY A 120 -0.68 13.63 -6.31
CA GLY A 120 -0.34 14.11 -7.66
C GLY A 120 1.15 14.00 -7.98
N SER A 121 2.02 13.84 -6.97
CA SER A 121 3.44 13.63 -7.18
C SER A 121 3.68 12.42 -8.06
N ARG A 122 4.37 12.68 -9.17
CA ARG A 122 4.70 11.70 -10.18
C ARG A 122 3.53 11.05 -10.92
N SER A 123 2.29 11.48 -10.68
CA SER A 123 1.16 11.06 -11.49
C SER A 123 1.27 11.61 -12.91
N ARG A 124 0.74 10.86 -13.88
CA ARG A 124 0.68 11.26 -15.29
C ARG A 124 -0.55 12.10 -15.61
N THR A 125 -1.59 11.99 -14.80
CA THR A 125 -2.92 12.53 -15.10
C THR A 125 -3.39 13.56 -14.08
N LEU A 126 -2.85 13.56 -12.85
CA LEU A 126 -3.26 14.50 -11.80
C LEU A 126 -2.62 15.89 -11.95
N TRP A 127 -2.59 16.43 -13.16
CA TRP A 127 -2.11 17.77 -13.44
C TRP A 127 -2.70 18.33 -14.73
N THR A 128 -2.68 19.66 -14.84
CA THR A 128 -2.99 20.39 -16.07
C THR A 128 -1.81 21.29 -16.42
N GLU A 129 -1.46 21.35 -17.69
CA GLU A 129 -0.37 22.20 -18.17
C GLU A 129 -0.73 23.68 -18.03
N LEU A 130 0.24 24.48 -17.59
CA LEU A 130 0.13 25.94 -17.57
C LEU A 130 1.01 26.55 -18.66
N PRO A 131 0.67 27.74 -19.18
CA PRO A 131 1.51 28.44 -20.15
C PRO A 131 2.95 28.61 -19.62
N GLY A 132 3.94 28.18 -20.40
CA GLY A 132 5.36 28.32 -20.04
C GLY A 132 6.14 27.00 -19.82
N ASN A 133 5.56 25.85 -20.16
CA ASN A 133 6.19 24.53 -20.39
C ASN A 133 7.04 23.92 -19.24
N ARG A 134 7.08 24.53 -18.05
CA ARG A 134 7.93 24.08 -16.92
C ARG A 134 7.17 23.88 -15.62
N CYS A 135 5.95 24.38 -15.54
CA CYS A 135 5.07 24.22 -14.40
C CYS A 135 3.69 23.76 -14.87
N GLY A 136 2.97 23.10 -13.98
CA GLY A 136 1.59 22.70 -14.18
C GLY A 136 0.84 22.83 -12.86
N GLN A 137 -0.48 22.88 -12.94
CA GLN A 137 -1.33 22.86 -11.77
C GLN A 137 -1.54 21.41 -11.32
N CYS A 138 -1.25 21.07 -10.07
CA CYS A 138 -1.51 19.75 -9.51
C CYS A 138 -2.99 19.59 -9.19
N LEU A 139 -3.69 18.66 -9.85
CA LEU A 139 -5.13 18.48 -9.64
C LEU A 139 -5.45 17.92 -8.24
N ALA A 140 -4.49 17.26 -7.59
CA ALA A 140 -4.70 16.67 -6.27
C ALA A 140 -4.65 17.69 -5.14
N CYS A 141 -3.95 18.82 -5.29
CA CYS A 141 -3.79 19.80 -4.21
C CYS A 141 -3.84 21.28 -4.64
N GLY A 142 -4.15 21.57 -5.89
CA GLY A 142 -4.31 22.94 -6.41
C GLY A 142 -3.01 23.70 -6.70
N ASP A 143 -1.90 23.32 -6.05
CA ASP A 143 -0.61 24.03 -6.18
C ASP A 143 -0.04 24.02 -7.61
N ILE A 144 0.64 25.12 -7.96
CA ILE A 144 1.49 25.21 -9.14
C ILE A 144 2.84 24.57 -8.81
N VAL A 145 3.20 23.53 -9.54
CA VAL A 145 4.41 22.75 -9.26
C VAL A 145 5.23 22.53 -10.53
N PRO A 146 6.55 22.36 -10.41
CA PRO A 146 7.38 21.97 -11.54
C PRO A 146 6.89 20.65 -12.13
N ILE A 147 6.85 20.59 -13.47
CA ILE A 147 6.54 19.35 -14.20
C ILE A 147 7.82 18.73 -14.75
N ARG A 148 7.86 17.40 -14.79
CA ARG A 148 8.87 16.68 -15.55
C ARG A 148 8.50 16.80 -17.03
N VAL A 149 9.30 17.53 -17.78
CA VAL A 149 9.22 17.54 -19.24
C VAL A 149 9.83 16.24 -19.76
N VAL A 150 9.19 15.59 -20.73
CA VAL A 150 9.67 14.33 -21.32
C VAL A 150 11.07 14.54 -21.90
N GLY A 151 12.03 13.76 -21.43
CA GLY A 151 13.40 13.68 -21.96
C GLY A 151 13.82 12.23 -22.07
N THR A 152 14.55 11.88 -23.14
CA THR A 152 14.97 10.51 -23.49
C THR A 152 15.74 9.81 -22.36
N GLY A 153 15.33 8.59 -22.00
CA GLY A 153 16.00 7.74 -21.00
C GLY A 153 15.05 6.85 -20.19
N TYR A 154 15.59 6.15 -19.17
CA TYR A 154 14.92 5.12 -18.33
C TYR A 154 13.67 5.60 -17.55
N ASN A 155 13.34 6.90 -17.63
CA ASN A 155 12.20 7.55 -16.98
C ASN A 155 11.24 8.23 -18.00
N ALA A 156 11.10 7.68 -19.21
CA ALA A 156 10.16 8.16 -20.24
C ALA A 156 8.66 8.03 -19.87
N TRP A 157 8.33 7.87 -18.59
CA TRP A 157 7.00 7.56 -18.09
C TRP A 157 6.10 8.80 -17.93
N GLY A 158 5.98 9.61 -18.99
CA GLY A 158 5.01 10.71 -19.12
C GLY A 158 5.38 12.00 -18.37
N ALA A 159 4.89 13.13 -18.89
CA ALA A 159 4.96 14.41 -18.19
C ALA A 159 4.08 14.41 -16.94
N GLY A 160 4.49 15.14 -15.91
CA GLY A 160 3.69 15.29 -14.69
C GLY A 160 4.45 15.89 -13.50
N PRO A 161 3.78 16.13 -12.37
CA PRO A 161 4.35 16.84 -11.24
C PRO A 161 5.61 16.18 -10.69
N VAL A 162 6.62 17.00 -10.41
CA VAL A 162 7.76 16.61 -9.57
C VAL A 162 7.26 16.27 -8.16
N LYS A 163 8.03 15.47 -7.43
CA LYS A 163 7.70 15.12 -6.03
C LYS A 163 7.61 16.39 -5.19
N HIS A 164 6.47 16.60 -4.52
CA HIS A 164 6.20 17.76 -3.66
C HIS A 164 5.36 17.34 -2.43
N ALA A 165 5.36 18.17 -1.38
CA ALA A 165 4.43 18.03 -0.26
C ALA A 165 3.00 18.43 -0.71
N PRO A 166 1.94 17.91 -0.08
CA PRO A 166 0.59 18.38 -0.38
C PRO A 166 0.41 19.87 -0.09
N GLY A 167 -0.26 20.57 -1.01
CA GLY A 167 -0.74 21.93 -0.80
C GLY A 167 -1.91 22.01 0.18
N ALA A 168 -2.34 23.25 0.48
CA ALA A 168 -3.44 23.51 1.41
C ALA A 168 -4.78 22.95 0.92
N ASP A 169 -4.97 22.87 -0.40
CA ASP A 169 -6.20 22.40 -1.04
C ASP A 169 -6.11 20.93 -1.46
N LEU A 170 -5.37 20.11 -0.71
CA LEU A 170 -5.33 18.66 -0.92
C LEU A 170 -6.75 18.09 -0.87
N VAL A 171 -7.14 17.33 -1.90
CA VAL A 171 -8.45 16.68 -1.99
C VAL A 171 -8.83 15.94 -0.70
N GLU A 172 -10.12 15.84 -0.39
CA GLU A 172 -10.53 15.05 0.77
C GLU A 172 -10.19 13.56 0.59
N PRO A 173 -9.78 12.85 1.65
CA PRO A 173 -9.48 11.43 1.56
C PRO A 173 -10.76 10.65 1.28
N CYS A 174 -10.68 9.67 0.38
CA CYS A 174 -11.76 8.72 0.24
C CYS A 174 -12.01 7.92 1.54
N PRO A 175 -13.28 7.67 1.95
CA PRO A 175 -13.56 6.87 3.14
C PRO A 175 -13.02 5.43 3.09
N PHE A 176 -12.78 4.87 1.89
CA PHE A 176 -12.33 3.49 1.68
C PHE A 176 -10.88 3.32 1.24
N HIS A 177 -10.33 4.30 0.53
CA HIS A 177 -8.97 4.24 -0.05
C HIS A 177 -8.10 5.41 0.41
N ALA A 178 -8.67 6.36 1.14
CA ALA A 178 -8.07 7.64 1.49
C ALA A 178 -7.37 8.27 0.27
N TYR A 179 -6.09 8.58 0.37
CA TYR A 179 -5.29 9.16 -0.72
C TYR A 179 -4.75 8.13 -1.74
N SER A 180 -5.16 6.86 -1.67
CA SER A 180 -4.42 5.79 -2.35
C SER A 180 -4.74 5.52 -3.79
N ARG A 181 -5.92 5.94 -4.21
CA ARG A 181 -6.43 5.73 -5.56
C ARG A 181 -6.95 7.04 -6.12
N ILE A 182 -6.27 8.14 -5.83
CA ILE A 182 -6.61 9.42 -6.43
C ILE A 182 -6.18 9.36 -7.90
N THR A 183 -7.10 9.67 -8.80
CA THR A 183 -6.91 9.71 -10.25
C THR A 183 -7.62 10.94 -10.82
N ALA A 184 -7.28 11.34 -12.05
CA ALA A 184 -7.99 12.42 -12.73
C ALA A 184 -9.16 11.85 -13.55
N VAL A 185 -10.34 12.47 -13.42
CA VAL A 185 -11.52 12.23 -14.25
C VAL A 185 -12.12 13.59 -14.57
N ASP A 186 -12.34 13.89 -15.84
CA ASP A 186 -12.90 15.17 -16.32
C ASP A 186 -12.19 16.41 -15.73
N GLY A 187 -10.85 16.37 -15.68
CA GLY A 187 -10.04 17.45 -15.13
C GLY A 187 -10.09 17.61 -13.61
N ARG A 188 -10.62 16.63 -12.87
CA ARG A 188 -10.73 16.69 -11.40
C ARG A 188 -10.09 15.47 -10.75
N ALA A 189 -9.45 15.69 -9.60
CA ALA A 189 -8.93 14.60 -8.79
C ALA A 189 -10.07 13.93 -7.99
N VAL A 190 -10.26 12.63 -8.22
CA VAL A 190 -11.29 11.81 -7.57
C VAL A 190 -10.72 10.47 -7.11
N CYS A 191 -11.39 9.76 -6.20
CA CYS A 191 -11.05 8.37 -5.92
C CYS A 191 -11.50 7.46 -7.08
N GLY A 192 -10.62 6.59 -7.58
CA GLY A 192 -10.94 5.45 -8.47
C GLY A 192 -11.72 4.31 -7.78
N CYS A 193 -12.58 4.65 -6.83
CA CYS A 193 -13.42 3.73 -6.08
C CYS A 193 -14.52 3.18 -6.97
N GLY A 194 -14.59 1.86 -7.15
CA GLY A 194 -15.67 1.24 -7.95
C GLY A 194 -15.46 1.29 -9.47
N TRP A 195 -14.31 1.76 -9.94
CA TRP A 195 -13.98 1.83 -11.36
C TRP A 195 -12.82 0.89 -11.72
N PRO A 196 -13.07 -0.40 -11.98
CA PRO A 196 -12.07 -1.26 -12.60
C PRO A 196 -11.91 -0.84 -14.07
N GLY A 197 -10.94 0.04 -14.36
CA GLY A 197 -10.52 0.32 -15.74
C GLY A 197 -10.80 1.72 -16.29
N ILE A 198 -10.73 2.79 -15.48
CA ILE A 198 -10.66 4.14 -16.06
C ILE A 198 -9.36 4.22 -16.88
N THR A 199 -9.49 4.40 -18.19
CA THR A 199 -8.40 4.86 -19.03
C THR A 199 -8.04 6.27 -18.58
N GLU A 200 -6.89 6.38 -17.94
CA GLU A 200 -6.25 7.64 -17.55
C GLU A 200 -6.15 8.56 -18.78
N GLU A 201 -7.04 9.56 -18.89
CA GLU A 201 -6.91 10.63 -19.88
C GLU A 201 -6.25 11.84 -19.23
N VAL A 202 -5.28 12.44 -19.93
CA VAL A 202 -4.68 13.70 -19.51
C VAL A 202 -5.74 14.79 -19.70
N ALA A 203 -6.03 15.53 -18.64
CA ALA A 203 -6.93 16.67 -18.71
C ALA A 203 -6.36 17.71 -19.70
N ALA A 204 -7.09 17.98 -20.77
CA ALA A 204 -6.77 19.00 -21.77
C ALA A 204 -6.92 20.42 -21.20
#